data_AF-A0A2V8UE45-F1
#
_entry.id   AF-A0A2V8UE45-F1
#
_cell.length_a   1.000
_cell.length_b   1.000
_cell.length_c   1.000
_cell.angle_alpha   90.00
_cell.angle_beta   90.00
_cell.angle_gamma   90.00
#
_symmetry.space_group_name_H-M   'P 1'
#
loop_
_entity.id
_entity.type
_entity.pdbx_description
1 polymer ?
#
loop_
_entity_poly.entity_id
_entity_poly.type
_entity_poly.pdbx_seq_one_letter_code
_entity_poly.pdbx_strand_id
1 'polypeptide(L)'
;MAALGVGREEGQGPDARITISVDPDTGNFTYTPTHIRVVFTDVKTSCVLEFKTPNDEPFEVMFKDRTPGNKMHLNERDRDLTITNETPAGLYPYAAALSVKGRTFIDVGCGDISVAK
;
A
#
# COMPACT_ATOMS: atom_id res chain seq x y z
N MET A 1 -11.38 20.39 -27.43
CA MET A 1 -11.79 20.71 -26.04
C MET A 1 -11.41 19.51 -25.18
N ALA A 2 -10.54 19.77 -24.20
CA ALA A 2 -9.97 18.97 -23.11
C ALA A 2 -10.20 17.44 -23.02
N ALA A 3 -9.08 16.74 -22.90
CA ALA A 3 -8.93 15.40 -22.34
C ALA A 3 -9.20 15.37 -20.82
N LEU A 4 -9.54 14.19 -20.29
CA LEU A 4 -9.08 13.61 -19.00
C LEU A 4 -9.97 12.42 -18.61
N GLY A 5 -9.73 11.25 -19.24
CA GLY A 5 -10.14 9.98 -18.66
C GLY A 5 -9.09 9.59 -17.63
N VAL A 6 -9.33 9.90 -16.35
CA VAL A 6 -8.42 9.53 -15.25
C VAL A 6 -8.51 8.01 -15.07
N GLY A 7 -7.40 7.33 -15.33
CA GLY A 7 -7.29 5.87 -15.29
C GLY A 7 -7.60 5.32 -13.90
N ARG A 8 -8.60 4.44 -13.82
CA ARG A 8 -8.74 3.46 -12.74
C ARG A 8 -7.79 2.31 -13.06
N GLU A 9 -6.61 2.30 -12.46
CA GLU A 9 -5.84 1.06 -12.34
C GLU A 9 -6.35 0.33 -11.09
N GLU A 10 -7.45 -0.42 -11.25
CA GLU A 10 -7.89 -1.41 -10.29
C GLU A 10 -6.90 -2.58 -10.32
N GLY A 11 -6.02 -2.66 -9.32
CA GLY A 11 -5.18 -3.84 -9.09
C GLY A 11 -6.02 -5.03 -8.65
N GLN A 12 -6.68 -5.70 -9.59
CA GLN A 12 -7.46 -6.92 -9.37
C GLN A 12 -6.61 -8.15 -9.76
N GLY A 13 -5.96 -8.79 -8.80
CA GLY A 13 -5.23 -10.04 -9.04
C GLY A 13 -4.42 -10.55 -7.83
N PRO A 14 -3.99 -11.83 -7.82
CA PRO A 14 -3.09 -12.37 -6.80
C PRO A 14 -1.76 -11.64 -6.85
N ASP A 15 -1.21 -11.34 -5.68
CA ASP A 15 0.07 -10.68 -5.49
C ASP A 15 0.12 -9.29 -6.15
N ALA A 16 -0.59 -8.33 -5.54
CA ALA A 16 -0.51 -6.94 -5.97
C ALA A 16 0.67 -6.22 -5.31
N ARG A 17 1.16 -5.16 -5.96
CA ARG A 17 2.32 -4.40 -5.50
C ARG A 17 1.95 -2.96 -5.23
N ILE A 18 2.43 -2.43 -4.10
CA ILE A 18 2.37 -1.01 -3.75
C ILE A 18 3.78 -0.45 -3.83
N THR A 19 3.98 0.58 -4.65
CA THR A 19 5.23 1.33 -4.67
C THR A 19 5.04 2.65 -3.93
N ILE A 20 5.92 2.92 -2.98
CA ILE A 20 5.97 4.17 -2.21
C ILE A 20 7.23 4.92 -2.62
N SER A 21 7.10 6.20 -2.95
CA SER A 21 8.23 7.07 -3.29
C SER A 21 8.05 8.45 -2.67
N VAL A 22 9.15 9.17 -2.48
CA VAL A 22 9.13 10.56 -2.02
C VAL A 22 10.09 11.38 -2.87
N ASP A 23 9.65 12.56 -3.28
CA ASP A 23 10.55 13.56 -3.87
C ASP A 23 11.38 14.20 -2.75
N PRO A 24 12.72 14.03 -2.72
CA PRO A 24 13.55 14.55 -1.63
C PRO A 24 13.69 16.07 -1.62
N ASP A 25 13.39 16.74 -2.73
CA ASP A 25 13.49 18.20 -2.86
C ASP A 25 12.23 18.88 -2.29
N THR A 26 11.06 18.26 -2.50
CA THR A 26 9.76 18.81 -2.06
C THR A 26 9.15 18.12 -0.84
N GLY A 27 9.56 16.88 -0.54
CA GLY A 27 8.97 16.03 0.49
C GLY A 27 7.63 15.40 0.08
N ASN A 28 7.24 15.49 -1.20
CA ASN A 28 5.96 14.97 -1.66
C ASN A 28 5.99 13.45 -1.85
N PHE A 29 5.05 12.74 -1.21
CA PHE A 29 4.90 11.30 -1.35
C PHE A 29 4.04 10.93 -2.56
N THR A 30 4.35 9.78 -3.16
CA THR A 30 3.54 9.15 -4.21
C THR A 30 3.38 7.66 -3.92
N TYR A 31 2.13 7.19 -4.01
CA TYR A 31 1.75 5.78 -3.84
C TYR A 31 1.16 5.24 -5.14
N THR A 32 1.72 4.15 -5.64
CA THR A 32 1.27 3.52 -6.89
C THR A 32 1.00 2.03 -6.68
N PRO A 33 -0.26 1.58 -6.75
CA PRO A 33 -1.47 2.41 -6.74
C PRO A 33 -1.67 3.09 -5.37
N THR A 34 -2.44 4.19 -5.35
CA THR A 34 -2.79 4.89 -4.10
C THR A 34 -3.85 4.14 -3.30
N HIS A 35 -4.74 3.43 -4.00
CA HIS A 35 -5.81 2.64 -3.42
C HIS A 35 -5.74 1.20 -3.96
N ILE A 36 -5.74 0.21 -3.07
CA ILE A 36 -5.90 -1.20 -3.46
C ILE A 36 -7.24 -1.73 -2.97
N ARG A 37 -7.98 -2.38 -3.87
CA ARG A 37 -9.20 -3.11 -3.53
C ARG A 37 -8.98 -4.61 -3.63
N VAL A 38 -9.01 -5.28 -2.49
CA VAL A 38 -8.95 -6.74 -2.39
C VAL A 38 -10.38 -7.29 -2.34
N VAL A 39 -10.71 -8.14 -3.31
CA VAL A 39 -11.98 -8.86 -3.37
C VAL A 39 -11.69 -10.35 -3.34
N PHE A 40 -12.27 -11.06 -2.37
CA PHE A 40 -12.20 -12.52 -2.34
C PHE A 40 -13.38 -13.09 -3.12
N THR A 41 -13.08 -13.81 -4.20
CA THR A 41 -14.07 -14.66 -4.88
C THR A 41 -14.07 -16.05 -4.24
N ASP A 42 -15.14 -16.84 -4.44
CA ASP A 42 -15.38 -18.11 -3.74
C ASP A 42 -14.21 -19.12 -3.77
N VAL A 43 -13.29 -19.02 -4.73
CA VAL A 43 -12.14 -19.91 -4.88
C VAL A 43 -10.85 -19.42 -4.21
N LYS A 44 -10.77 -18.15 -3.82
CA LYS A 44 -9.54 -17.54 -3.31
C LYS A 44 -9.66 -17.20 -1.84
N THR A 45 -8.78 -17.77 -1.02
CA THR A 45 -8.80 -17.61 0.44
C THR A 45 -7.76 -16.61 0.95
N SER A 46 -6.75 -16.24 0.14
CA SER A 46 -5.71 -15.29 0.52
C SER A 46 -5.18 -14.45 -0.65
N CYS A 47 -4.61 -13.29 -0.33
CA CYS A 47 -3.95 -12.35 -1.23
C CYS A 47 -2.68 -11.84 -0.54
N VAL A 48 -1.55 -11.78 -1.25
CA VAL A 48 -0.33 -11.12 -0.76
C VAL A 48 -0.24 -9.73 -1.39
N LEU A 49 0.16 -8.74 -0.60
CA LEU A 49 0.52 -7.41 -1.09
C LEU A 49 1.99 -7.15 -0.80
N GLU A 50 2.78 -6.83 -1.83
CA GLU A 50 4.20 -6.52 -1.72
C GLU A 50 4.40 -5.00 -1.73
N PHE A 51 5.10 -4.46 -0.72
CA PHE A 51 5.48 -3.05 -0.66
C PHE A 51 6.89 -2.85 -1.22
N LYS A 52 7.10 -1.79 -2.02
CA LYS A 52 8.40 -1.43 -2.59
C LYS A 52 8.68 0.06 -2.52
N THR A 53 9.96 0.38 -2.60
CA THR A 53 10.48 1.72 -2.81
C THR A 53 11.38 1.75 -4.05
N PRO A 54 11.55 2.91 -4.71
CA PRO A 54 12.62 3.11 -5.68
C PRO A 54 13.98 2.78 -5.05
N ASN A 55 14.84 2.11 -5.81
CA ASN A 55 16.23 1.79 -5.42
C ASN A 55 16.36 1.01 -4.09
N ASP A 56 15.32 0.30 -3.65
CA ASP A 56 15.28 -0.41 -2.35
C ASP A 56 15.65 0.50 -1.15
N GLU A 57 15.21 1.76 -1.21
CA GLU A 57 15.35 2.71 -0.10
C GLU A 57 14.65 2.17 1.18
N PRO A 58 15.26 2.33 2.36
CA PRO A 58 14.64 1.90 3.61
C PRO A 58 13.30 2.59 3.84
N PHE A 59 12.31 1.80 4.27
CA PHE A 59 10.97 2.29 4.55
C PHE A 59 10.35 1.61 5.75
N GLU A 60 9.35 2.27 6.31
CA GLU A 60 8.42 1.69 7.28
C GLU A 60 6.99 2.02 6.86
N VAL A 61 6.08 1.05 7.02
CA VAL A 61 4.64 1.22 6.83
C VAL A 61 3.93 0.78 8.09
N MET A 62 3.00 1.60 8.59
CA MET A 62 2.19 1.30 9.78
C MET A 62 0.71 1.52 9.50
N PHE A 63 -0.11 0.51 9.78
CA PHE A 63 -1.56 0.61 9.68
C PHE A 63 -2.16 1.39 10.86
N LYS A 64 -3.18 2.18 10.58
CA LYS A 64 -3.90 2.95 11.60
C LYS A 64 -5.10 2.17 12.11
N ASP A 65 -5.27 2.10 13.43
CA ASP A 65 -6.40 1.51 14.17
C ASP A 65 -6.64 -0.01 13.98
N ARG A 66 -6.51 -0.54 12.76
CA ARG A 66 -6.75 -1.95 12.39
C ARG A 66 -5.86 -2.35 11.21
N THR A 67 -5.49 -3.62 11.13
CA THR A 67 -4.73 -4.19 10.00
C THR A 67 -5.58 -5.13 9.16
N PRO A 68 -5.45 -5.12 7.82
CA PRO A 68 -6.14 -6.08 6.95
C PRO A 68 -5.42 -7.42 6.87
N GLY A 69 -4.22 -7.55 7.44
CA GLY A 69 -3.41 -8.74 7.24
C GLY A 69 -2.73 -9.23 8.50
N ASN A 70 -1.73 -10.09 8.30
CA ASN A 70 -0.96 -10.73 9.35
C ASN A 70 -0.01 -9.80 10.12
N LYS A 71 0.11 -8.53 9.72
CA LYS A 71 1.10 -7.57 10.27
C LYS A 71 0.52 -6.18 10.44
N MET A 72 0.90 -5.50 11.52
CA MET A 72 0.57 -4.08 11.74
C MET A 72 1.65 -3.12 11.23
N HIS A 73 2.86 -3.63 11.00
CA HIS A 73 4.04 -2.89 10.60
C HIS A 73 4.84 -3.68 9.56
N LEU A 74 5.38 -2.99 8.55
CA LEU A 74 6.18 -3.55 7.45
C LEU A 74 7.42 -2.68 7.24
N ASN A 75 8.52 -3.28 6.79
CA ASN A 75 9.77 -2.58 6.50
C ASN A 75 10.56 -3.29 5.38
N GLU A 76 11.81 -2.88 5.15
CA GLU A 76 12.64 -3.39 4.05
C GLU A 76 12.90 -4.91 4.12
N ARG A 77 12.85 -5.49 5.32
CA ARG A 77 13.04 -6.93 5.57
C ARG A 77 11.75 -7.71 5.44
N ASP A 78 10.62 -7.04 5.65
CA ASP A 78 9.32 -7.68 5.73
C ASP A 78 8.26 -6.85 5.01
N ARG A 79 8.32 -6.92 3.69
CA ARG A 79 7.56 -6.08 2.76
C ARG A 79 6.24 -6.70 2.30
N ASP A 80 5.95 -7.93 2.73
CA ASP A 80 4.77 -8.67 2.30
C ASP A 80 3.68 -8.69 3.38
N LEU A 81 2.46 -8.35 2.97
CA LEU A 81 1.26 -8.41 3.80
C LEU A 81 0.30 -9.46 3.24
N THR A 82 0.00 -10.48 4.04
CA THR A 82 -1.00 -11.48 3.65
C THR A 82 -2.37 -11.12 4.22
N ILE A 83 -3.35 -10.96 3.33
CA ILE A 83 -4.76 -10.69 3.64
C ILE A 83 -5.54 -11.97 3.33
N THR A 84 -6.43 -12.40 4.22
CA THR A 84 -7.26 -13.61 4.04
C THR A 84 -8.74 -13.27 3.87
N ASN A 85 -9.54 -14.20 3.35
CA ASN A 85 -11.00 -14.05 3.23
C ASN A 85 -11.73 -13.90 4.58
N GLU A 86 -11.08 -14.30 5.68
CA GLU A 86 -11.53 -14.07 7.05
C GLU A 86 -11.39 -12.61 7.48
N THR A 87 -10.52 -11.84 6.82
CA THR A 87 -10.31 -10.42 7.11
C THR A 87 -11.64 -9.66 7.07
N PRO A 88 -11.96 -8.85 8.09
CA PRO A 88 -13.16 -8.02 8.08
C PRO A 88 -13.20 -7.10 6.87
N ALA A 89 -14.39 -6.93 6.26
CA ALA A 89 -14.54 -5.91 5.24
C ALA A 89 -14.28 -4.52 5.84
N GLY A 90 -13.73 -3.60 5.05
CA GLY A 90 -13.53 -2.22 5.46
C GLY A 90 -12.29 -1.57 4.84
N LEU A 91 -12.03 -0.36 5.31
CA LEU A 91 -10.93 0.50 4.87
C LEU A 91 -9.78 0.41 5.88
N TYR A 92 -8.56 0.29 5.37
CA TYR A 92 -7.34 0.13 6.14
C TYR A 92 -6.30 1.16 5.70
N PRO A 93 -6.38 2.39 6.25
CA PRO A 93 -5.39 3.41 5.96
C PRO A 93 -4.05 3.09 6.64
N TYR A 94 -2.96 3.44 5.99
CA TYR A 94 -1.61 3.34 6.54
C TYR A 94 -0.84 4.65 6.38
N ALA A 95 0.20 4.80 7.20
CA ALA A 95 1.22 5.84 7.08
C ALA A 95 2.53 5.21 6.59
N ALA A 96 3.40 6.02 5.99
CA ALA A 96 4.70 5.57 5.51
C ALA A 96 5.83 6.52 5.94
N ALA A 97 6.99 5.96 6.24
CA ALA A 97 8.23 6.69 6.42
C ALA A 97 9.28 6.15 5.45
N LEU A 98 9.95 7.03 4.70
CA LEU A 98 10.97 6.69 3.71
C LEU A 98 12.28 7.41 4.02
N SER A 99 13.40 6.72 3.89
CA SER A 99 14.73 7.31 4.08
C SER A 99 15.47 7.46 2.75
N VAL A 100 15.59 8.69 2.26
CA VAL A 100 16.17 9.04 0.95
C VAL A 100 17.34 9.98 1.14
N LYS A 101 18.51 9.62 0.57
CA LYS A 101 19.76 10.43 0.65
C LYS A 101 20.12 10.85 2.09
N GLY A 102 19.90 9.97 3.07
CA GLY A 102 20.20 10.24 4.48
C GLY A 102 19.21 11.16 5.22
N ARG A 103 18.06 11.48 4.59
CA ARG A 103 16.95 12.22 5.22
C ARG A 103 15.74 11.31 5.35
N THR A 104 15.04 11.38 6.48
CA THR A 104 13.80 10.65 6.71
C THR A 104 12.61 11.57 6.46
N PHE A 105 11.69 11.09 5.64
CA PHE A 105 10.41 11.74 5.33
C PHE A 105 9.30 10.88 5.92
N ILE A 106 8.26 11.53 6.44
CA ILE A 106 7.12 10.85 7.04
C ILE A 106 5.87 11.42 6.41
N ASP A 107 5.02 10.53 5.91
CA ASP A 107 3.70 10.86 5.43
C ASP A 107 2.64 10.18 6.28
N VAL A 108 1.82 11.03 6.90
CA VAL A 108 0.68 10.63 7.72
C VAL A 108 -0.58 10.45 6.87
N GLY A 109 -0.53 10.57 5.54
CA GLY A 109 -1.71 10.61 4.67
C GLY A 109 -1.66 9.77 3.40
N CYS A 110 -2.50 8.72 3.38
CA CYS A 110 -3.43 8.38 2.29
C CYS A 110 -3.13 7.17 1.39
N GLY A 111 -2.16 6.32 1.72
CA GLY A 111 -2.22 4.95 1.21
C GLY A 111 -3.33 4.18 1.93
N ASP A 112 -4.21 3.51 1.20
CA ASP A 112 -5.27 2.71 1.81
C ASP A 112 -5.58 1.41 1.05
N ILE A 113 -5.98 0.41 1.84
CA ILE A 113 -6.43 -0.88 1.32
C ILE A 113 -7.90 -1.04 1.69
N SER A 114 -8.75 -1.30 0.70
CA SER A 114 -10.13 -1.74 0.92
C SER A 114 -10.23 -3.26 0.79
N VAL A 115 -10.80 -3.90 1.79
CA VAL A 115 -11.20 -5.31 1.73
C VAL A 115 -12.70 -5.37 1.51
N ALA A 116 -13.11 -5.99 0.41
CA ALA A 116 -14.49 -6.24 0.06
C ALA A 116 -14.76 -7.76 -0.04
N LYS A 117 -16.01 -8.12 0.21
CA LYS A 117 -16.53 -9.49 0.12
C LYS A 117 -17.59 -9.54 -0.95
#